data_AF-A0A9D8XN31-F1
#
_entry.id   AF-A0A9D8XN31-F1
#
_cell.length_a   1.000
_cell.length_b   1.000
_cell.length_c   1.000
_cell.angle_alpha   90.00
_cell.angle_beta   90.00
_cell.angle_gamma   90.00
#
_symmetry.space_group_name_H-M   'P 1'
#
loop_
_entity.id
_entity.type
_entity.pdbx_description
1 polymer ?
#
loop_
_entity_poly.entity_id
_entity_poly.type
_entity_poly.pdbx_seq_one_letter_code
_entity_poly.pdbx_strand_id
1 'polypeptide(L)'
;MTSVNISYLQGILHRREPSAHKGDFGRGLLIAGCREMCGAAILAARASLRSGIGLLHVHASASIYDCLQAAVPEAMVQRDARHNDHFADEQLNIEKFDAVALGPGL
;
A
#
# COMPACT_ATOMS: atom_id res chain seq x y z
N MET A 1 -21.82 0.40 -22.11
CA MET A 1 -20.54 -0.02 -21.50
C MET A 1 -19.50 1.02 -21.88
N THR A 2 -18.94 1.76 -20.93
CA THR A 2 -17.96 2.82 -21.25
C THR A 2 -16.64 2.17 -21.68
N SER A 3 -16.12 2.51 -22.85
CA SER A 3 -14.83 1.99 -23.31
C SER A 3 -13.68 2.76 -22.64
N VAL A 4 -12.68 2.04 -22.13
CA VAL A 4 -11.46 2.64 -21.57
C VAL A 4 -10.55 3.03 -22.74
N ASN A 5 -10.46 4.32 -23.03
CA ASN A 5 -9.63 4.89 -24.11
C ASN A 5 -8.74 6.02 -23.59
N ILE A 6 -7.89 6.59 -24.46
CA ILE A 6 -6.94 7.65 -24.08
C ILE A 6 -7.66 8.89 -23.52
N SER A 7 -8.77 9.30 -24.15
CA SER A 7 -9.54 10.47 -23.72
C SER A 7 -10.15 10.27 -22.33
N TYR A 8 -10.60 9.04 -22.03
CA TYR A 8 -11.07 8.68 -20.68
C TYR A 8 -9.93 8.81 -19.65
N LEU A 9 -8.74 8.28 -19.95
CA LEU A 9 -7.59 8.35 -19.05
C LEU A 9 -7.12 9.79 -18.80
N GLN A 10 -7.09 10.62 -19.83
CA GLN A 10 -6.74 12.05 -19.71
C GLN A 10 -7.70 12.83 -18.80
N GLY A 11 -8.95 12.37 -18.68
CA GLY A 11 -9.95 12.99 -17.80
C GLY A 11 -9.81 12.62 -16.32
N ILE A 12 -9.11 11.52 -15.98
CA ILE A 12 -8.97 11.04 -14.59
C ILE A 12 -7.55 11.24 -14.01
N LEU A 13 -6.55 11.46 -14.87
CA LEU A 13 -5.18 11.74 -14.44
C LEU A 13 -5.04 13.23 -14.09
N HIS A 14 -4.68 13.50 -12.83
CA HIS A 14 -4.55 14.87 -12.33
C HIS A 14 -3.09 15.34 -12.38
N ARG A 15 -2.87 16.57 -12.84
CA ARG A 15 -1.56 17.23 -12.73
C ARG A 15 -1.32 17.63 -11.27
N ARG A 16 -0.09 17.45 -10.79
CA ARG A 16 0.32 17.86 -9.45
C ARG A 16 0.71 19.33 -9.45
N GLU A 17 0.21 20.08 -8.48
CA GLU A 17 0.61 21.46 -8.26
C GLU A 17 2.08 21.55 -7.77
N PRO A 18 2.85 22.57 -8.17
CA PRO A 18 4.24 22.72 -7.73
C PRO A 18 4.41 22.85 -6.21
N SER A 19 3.38 23.35 -5.52
CA SER A 19 3.37 23.50 -4.06
C SER A 19 2.85 22.27 -3.31
N ALA A 20 2.48 21.19 -4.02
CA ALA A 20 1.91 20.00 -3.40
C ALA A 20 2.96 19.21 -2.60
N HIS A 21 2.51 18.59 -1.52
CA HIS A 21 3.31 17.71 -0.68
C HIS A 21 2.68 16.31 -0.58
N LYS A 22 3.41 15.38 0.05
CA LYS A 22 2.98 13.97 0.24
C LYS A 22 1.62 13.78 0.95
N GLY A 23 1.07 14.82 1.57
CA GLY A 23 -0.23 14.76 2.23
C GLY A 23 -1.39 14.94 1.26
N ASP A 24 -1.15 15.64 0.14
CA ASP A 24 -2.19 15.96 -0.86
C ASP A 24 -2.55 14.75 -1.74
N PHE A 25 -1.69 13.72 -1.75
CA PHE A 25 -1.85 12.52 -2.58
C PHE A 25 -2.30 11.30 -1.78
N GLY A 26 -2.90 11.54 -0.61
CA GLY A 26 -3.53 10.54 0.23
C GLY A 26 -2.57 9.61 0.97
N ARG A 27 -3.15 8.90 1.93
CA ARG A 27 -2.53 7.89 2.79
C ARG A 27 -3.18 6.54 2.53
N GLY A 28 -2.40 5.58 2.06
CA GLY A 28 -2.87 4.22 1.83
C GLY A 28 -2.43 3.26 2.92
N LEU A 29 -3.30 2.30 3.21
CA LEU A 29 -2.98 1.10 3.95
C LEU A 29 -3.04 -0.12 3.04
N LEU A 30 -1.98 -0.89 2.99
CA LEU A 30 -1.91 -2.18 2.32
C LEU A 30 -1.77 -3.28 3.38
N ILE A 31 -2.76 -4.15 3.50
CA ILE A 31 -2.73 -5.34 4.36
C ILE A 31 -2.37 -6.53 3.47
N ALA A 32 -1.12 -6.97 3.52
CA ALA A 32 -0.56 -7.89 2.54
C ALA A 32 0.64 -8.68 3.08
N GLY A 33 0.80 -9.89 2.56
CA GLY A 33 1.99 -10.70 2.71
C GLY A 33 2.04 -11.54 3.99
N CYS A 34 2.30 -12.83 3.80
CA CYS A 34 2.75 -13.80 4.78
C CYS A 34 4.19 -14.24 4.50
N ARG A 35 4.76 -15.08 5.37
CA ARG A 35 6.12 -15.64 5.26
C ARG A 35 6.45 -16.18 3.86
N GLU A 36 5.55 -16.93 3.26
CA GLU A 36 5.74 -17.59 1.96
C GLU A 36 5.47 -16.66 0.78
N MET A 37 4.78 -15.53 1.00
CA MET A 37 4.26 -14.66 -0.05
C MET A 37 4.73 -13.20 0.06
N CYS A 38 5.93 -12.93 0.62
CA CYS A 38 6.51 -11.57 0.68
C CYS A 38 6.47 -10.84 -0.69
N GLY A 39 6.71 -11.57 -1.78
CA GLY A 39 6.72 -11.00 -3.13
C GLY A 39 5.40 -10.33 -3.53
N ALA A 40 4.24 -10.85 -3.08
CA ALA A 40 2.95 -10.25 -3.38
C ALA A 40 2.79 -8.88 -2.72
N ALA A 41 3.21 -8.75 -1.45
CA ALA A 41 3.21 -7.48 -0.73
C ALA A 41 4.17 -6.46 -1.38
N ILE A 42 5.36 -6.90 -1.81
CA ILE A 42 6.34 -6.04 -2.51
C ILE A 42 5.76 -5.50 -3.83
N LEU A 43 5.14 -6.36 -4.65
CA LEU A 43 4.57 -5.96 -5.94
C LEU A 43 3.44 -4.95 -5.75
N ALA A 44 2.53 -5.21 -4.82
CA ALA A 44 1.43 -4.30 -4.49
C ALA A 44 1.97 -2.96 -3.96
N ALA A 45 2.92 -2.98 -3.01
CA ALA A 45 3.50 -1.76 -2.44
C ALA A 45 4.20 -0.89 -3.50
N ARG A 46 5.00 -1.50 -4.39
CA ARG A 46 5.64 -0.79 -5.51
C ARG A 46 4.62 -0.19 -6.46
N ALA A 47 3.57 -0.93 -6.79
CA ALA A 47 2.50 -0.44 -7.66
C ALA A 47 1.79 0.77 -7.02
N SER A 48 1.46 0.71 -5.72
CA SER A 48 0.85 1.82 -5.00
C SER A 48 1.71 3.08 -5.01
N LEU A 49 3.02 2.95 -4.72
CA LEU A 49 3.96 4.07 -4.76
C LEU A 49 4.12 4.64 -6.17
N ARG A 50 4.24 3.79 -7.19
CA ARG A 50 4.36 4.23 -8.59
C ARG A 50 3.10 4.87 -9.13
N SER A 51 1.93 4.46 -8.65
CA SER A 51 0.65 5.12 -8.96
C SER A 51 0.52 6.51 -8.33
N GLY A 52 1.47 6.89 -7.47
CA GLY A 52 1.59 8.24 -6.94
C GLY A 52 0.94 8.44 -5.58
N ILE A 53 0.73 7.39 -4.79
CA ILE A 53 0.26 7.59 -3.43
C ILE A 53 1.25 8.46 -2.63
N GLY A 54 0.73 9.37 -1.82
CA GLY A 54 1.55 10.29 -1.05
C GLY A 54 2.28 9.61 0.10
N LEU A 55 1.55 8.77 0.85
CA LEU A 55 2.07 7.98 1.97
C LEU A 55 1.54 6.56 1.88
N LEU A 56 2.42 5.56 1.98
CA LEU A 56 2.02 4.15 2.01
C LEU A 56 2.42 3.53 3.34
N HIS A 57 1.44 2.95 4.02
CA HIS A 57 1.65 2.02 5.12
C HIS A 57 1.38 0.60 4.65
N VAL A 58 2.23 -0.33 5.06
CA VAL A 58 2.04 -1.76 4.79
C VAL A 58 1.91 -2.47 6.12
N HIS A 59 0.77 -3.07 6.38
CA HIS A 59 0.59 -3.97 7.50
C HIS A 59 0.81 -5.40 7.02
N ALA A 60 1.79 -6.07 7.59
CA ALA A 60 2.31 -7.34 7.09
C ALA A 60 2.75 -8.25 8.24
N SER A 61 2.85 -9.56 7.98
CA SER A 61 3.45 -10.48 8.94
C SER A 61 4.84 -10.01 9.35
N ALA A 62 5.16 -10.12 10.65
CA ALA A 62 6.46 -9.76 11.18
C ALA A 62 7.61 -10.50 10.47
N SER A 63 7.35 -11.70 9.94
CA SER A 63 8.32 -12.54 9.23
C SER A 63 8.85 -11.92 7.93
N ILE A 64 8.14 -10.96 7.33
CA ILE A 64 8.52 -10.34 6.05
C ILE A 64 8.94 -8.88 6.18
N TYR A 65 9.11 -8.37 7.39
CA TYR A 65 9.49 -6.97 7.64
C TYR A 65 10.79 -6.58 6.92
N ASP A 66 11.86 -7.34 7.11
CA ASP A 66 13.17 -7.04 6.52
C ASP A 66 13.12 -7.17 4.99
N CYS A 67 12.37 -8.16 4.48
CA CYS A 67 12.13 -8.36 3.05
C CYS A 67 11.46 -7.13 2.42
N LEU A 68 10.43 -6.59 3.06
CA LEU A 68 9.72 -5.38 2.62
C LEU A 68 10.60 -4.12 2.73
N GLN A 69 11.26 -3.91 3.86
CA GLN A 69 12.11 -2.72 4.07
C GLN A 69 13.32 -2.69 3.14
N ALA A 70 13.90 -3.84 2.80
CA ALA A 70 14.97 -3.93 1.82
C ALA A 70 14.50 -3.65 0.39
N ALA A 71 13.28 -4.10 0.03
CA ALA A 71 12.78 -3.99 -1.35
C ALA A 71 12.03 -2.68 -1.65
N VAL A 72 11.37 -2.09 -0.65
CA VAL A 72 10.48 -0.93 -0.74
C VAL A 72 10.68 -0.02 0.50
N PRO A 73 11.85 0.62 0.65
CA PRO A 73 12.18 1.41 1.84
C PRO A 73 11.30 2.65 2.04
N GLU A 74 10.59 3.11 1.01
CA GLU A 74 9.65 4.23 1.09
C GLU A 74 8.35 3.86 1.82
N ALA A 75 8.04 2.57 1.93
CA ALA A 75 6.83 2.07 2.59
C ALA A 75 7.04 1.96 4.11
N MET A 76 6.10 2.53 4.88
CA MET A 76 6.10 2.42 6.34
C MET A 76 5.50 1.08 6.76
N VAL A 77 6.33 0.11 7.13
CA VAL A 77 5.88 -1.23 7.48
C VAL A 77 5.49 -1.32 8.95
N GLN A 78 4.25 -1.72 9.20
CA GLN A 78 3.70 -2.09 10.50
C GLN A 78 3.71 -3.60 10.60
N ARG A 79 4.47 -4.12 11.55
CA ARG A 79 4.54 -5.57 11.82
C ARG A 79 3.28 -5.96 12.56
N ASP A 80 2.63 -7.03 12.12
CA ASP A 80 1.62 -7.70 12.94
C ASP A 80 2.26 -8.21 14.24
N ALA A 81 1.56 -8.02 15.36
CA ALA A 81 2.02 -8.45 16.68
C ALA A 81 2.08 -9.98 16.83
N ARG A 82 1.36 -10.75 16.01
CA ARG A 82 1.38 -12.22 16.04
C ARG A 82 2.52 -12.80 15.20
N HIS A 83 3.23 -13.77 15.80
CA HIS A 83 4.29 -14.55 15.14
C HIS A 83 3.78 -15.71 14.28
N ASN A 84 2.46 -15.93 14.14
CA ASN A 84 1.91 -17.13 13.47
C ASN A 84 1.40 -16.88 12.04
N ASP A 85 1.80 -15.78 11.42
CA ASP A 85 1.40 -15.39 10.06
C ASP A 85 -0.11 -15.12 9.86
N HIS A 86 -0.94 -15.17 10.91
CA HIS A 86 -2.32 -14.69 10.89
C HIS A 86 -2.43 -13.28 11.46
N PHE A 87 -3.25 -12.45 10.80
CA PHE A 87 -3.45 -11.07 11.21
C PHE A 87 -4.14 -11.00 12.58
N ALA A 88 -3.57 -10.23 13.51
CA ALA A 88 -4.14 -10.03 14.83
C ALA A 88 -5.44 -9.23 14.76
N ASP A 89 -6.29 -9.42 15.77
CA ASP A 89 -7.45 -8.57 16.05
C ASP A 89 -7.02 -7.21 16.63
N GLU A 90 -5.84 -6.71 16.23
CA GLU A 90 -5.43 -5.35 16.54
C GLU A 90 -6.34 -4.42 15.76
N GLN A 91 -6.95 -3.48 16.47
CA GLN A 91 -7.68 -2.38 15.85
C GLN A 91 -6.67 -1.50 15.09
N LEU A 92 -6.38 -1.89 13.85
CA LEU A 92 -5.78 -0.99 12.88
C LEU A 92 -6.70 0.23 12.83
N ASN A 93 -6.18 1.39 13.19
CA ASN A 93 -6.89 2.64 13.02
C ASN A 93 -6.94 2.93 11.51
N ILE A 94 -7.94 2.34 10.84
CA ILE A 94 -8.16 2.45 9.39
C ILE A 94 -8.67 3.84 9.00
N GLU A 95 -9.30 4.56 9.93
CA GLU A 95 -9.91 5.89 9.74
C GLU A 95 -8.89 6.98 9.35
N LYS A 96 -7.58 6.73 9.58
CA LYS A 96 -6.52 7.67 9.20
C LYS A 96 -6.09 7.58 7.74
N PHE A 97 -6.63 6.60 6.99
CA PHE A 97 -6.25 6.29 5.62
C PHE A 97 -7.36 6.67 4.65
N ASP A 98 -6.98 7.23 3.51
CA ASP A 98 -7.90 7.61 2.43
C ASP A 98 -8.28 6.39 1.57
N ALA A 99 -7.44 5.33 1.59
CA ALA A 99 -7.69 4.08 0.88
C ALA A 99 -7.07 2.89 1.61
N VAL A 100 -7.77 1.75 1.56
CA VAL A 100 -7.29 0.48 2.12
C VAL A 100 -7.37 -0.61 1.05
N ALA A 101 -6.30 -1.39 0.92
CA ALA A 101 -6.28 -2.61 0.11
C ALA A 101 -5.88 -3.80 0.98
N LEU A 102 -6.55 -4.94 0.79
CA LEU A 102 -6.34 -6.16 1.56
C LEU A 102 -6.34 -7.37 0.61
N GLY A 103 -5.45 -8.33 0.84
CA GLY A 103 -5.47 -9.61 0.11
C GLY A 103 -4.17 -10.07 -0.56
N PRO A 104 -3.26 -9.19 -1.05
CA PRO A 104 -2.07 -9.66 -1.76
C PRO A 104 -1.17 -10.54 -0.88
N GLY A 105 -1.20 -11.86 -1.10
CA GLY A 105 -0.41 -12.82 -0.35
C GLY A 105 -0.81 -12.95 1.12
N LEU A 106 -2.11 -12.87 1.41
CA LEU A 106 -2.69 -13.19 2.72
C LEU A 106 -3.04 -14.68 2.86
#